data_AF-A0A1C5J4Y0-F1
#
_entry.id   AF-A0A1C5J4Y0-F1
#
_cell.length_a   1.000
_cell.length_b   1.000
_cell.length_c   1.000
_cell.angle_alpha   90.00
_cell.angle_beta   90.00
_cell.angle_gamma   90.00
#
_symmetry.space_group_name_H-M   'P 1'
#
loop_
_entity.id
_entity.type
_entity.pdbx_description
1 polymer ?
#
loop_
_entity_poly.entity_id
_entity_poly.type
_entity_poly.pdbx_seq_one_letter_code
_entity_poly.pdbx_strand_id
1 'polypeptide(L)'
;MTANPLVATATDTPPSAWAGVWICEDIELIAQGVRDGSWIDTSLGVVSAGLDALAFVSDPVGALLQYGVAWLIEHVKPLSEALDWLAGDPAQITAYAQTWRNTSAALREEAAELARAVRADVAGWGGAAGAAYRSWSGEQQQAVTSLAAGADAMAAITEGAAGLVAAVRLLVRDAIATCVSRLIVYAGELVATVGLATPLVVEQVTTLVASWAARIARLLRGLLASLRRLLPQMRRLAELIEKLKHALNRLTGISPTDRMGRRRDWADPRDRPLEPRTPPDSRLPAGDPVYYTDHSTVVGYDAKTLRNMEKSLPLAGHHDIVVHGTNQGFFVPGKVSAEGADMDGDPTSAAQIAAALRDNPAYHGEPVRLVSCYSGVIDPKTLDAVPLGQQLADELGVSVIAPTKRVGTDRWAAEPEPPAVDAGGSWVIFTPQLGGHR
;
A
#
# COMPACT_ATOMS: atom_id res chain seq x y z
N MET A 1 65.19 2.48 -3.07
CA MET A 1 64.81 2.12 -4.46
C MET A 1 63.71 3.07 -4.89
N THR A 2 63.96 3.87 -5.93
CA THR A 2 63.03 4.88 -6.44
C THR A 2 62.05 4.24 -7.41
N ALA A 3 60.74 4.42 -7.18
CA ALA A 3 59.68 3.86 -8.02
C ALA A 3 59.65 4.51 -9.41
N ASN A 4 59.38 3.71 -10.45
CA ASN A 4 59.36 4.12 -11.85
C ASN A 4 58.13 5.01 -12.14
N PRO A 5 58.30 6.26 -12.63
CA PRO A 5 57.19 7.19 -12.89
C PRO A 5 56.31 6.82 -14.10
N LEU A 6 56.67 5.78 -14.86
CA LEU A 6 55.88 5.26 -15.99
C LEU A 6 54.99 4.06 -15.61
N VAL A 7 55.02 3.63 -14.35
CA VAL A 7 54.21 2.52 -13.83
C VAL A 7 53.23 3.07 -12.82
N ALA A 8 51.96 3.18 -13.22
CA ALA A 8 50.88 3.53 -12.29
C ALA A 8 50.74 2.44 -11.23
N THR A 9 50.81 2.81 -9.95
CA THR A 9 50.44 1.92 -8.84
C THR A 9 48.96 1.56 -8.99
N ALA A 10 48.65 0.26 -8.97
CA ALA A 10 47.27 -0.20 -8.98
C ALA A 10 46.55 0.41 -7.78
N THR A 11 45.48 1.17 -8.03
CA THR A 11 44.59 1.66 -6.99
C THR A 11 43.83 0.46 -6.43
N ASP A 12 44.10 0.07 -5.18
CA ASP A 12 43.39 -1.02 -4.47
C ASP A 12 41.94 -0.64 -4.10
N THR A 13 41.40 0.45 -4.63
CA THR A 13 39.99 0.80 -4.47
C THR A 13 39.18 -0.06 -5.45
N PRO A 14 38.42 -1.07 -4.99
CA PRO A 14 37.49 -1.76 -5.88
C PRO A 14 36.54 -0.72 -6.48
N PRO A 15 36.10 -0.87 -7.75
CA PRO A 15 35.05 -0.02 -8.27
C PRO A 15 33.87 -0.08 -7.30
N SER A 16 33.35 1.09 -6.91
CA SER A 16 32.20 1.12 -6.01
C SER A 16 31.08 0.29 -6.61
N ALA A 17 30.26 -0.35 -5.77
CA ALA A 17 29.09 -1.08 -6.27
C ALA A 17 28.09 -0.19 -7.04
N TRP A 18 28.33 1.13 -6.99
CA TRP A 18 27.61 2.23 -7.59
C TRP A 18 28.29 2.80 -8.84
N ALA A 19 29.51 2.37 -9.16
CA ALA A 19 30.24 2.84 -10.34
C ALA A 19 29.51 2.39 -11.62
N GLY A 20 28.79 3.31 -12.25
CA GLY A 20 28.03 3.08 -13.48
C GLY A 20 26.56 2.67 -13.28
N VAL A 21 26.05 2.73 -12.05
CA VAL A 21 24.67 2.34 -11.70
C VAL A 21 23.87 3.59 -11.34
N TRP A 22 23.21 4.18 -12.33
CA TRP A 22 22.33 5.34 -12.19
C TRP A 22 20.94 4.95 -11.63
N ILE A 23 20.88 4.12 -10.57
CA ILE A 23 19.59 3.62 -10.03
C ILE A 23 18.76 4.76 -9.45
N CYS A 24 19.37 5.68 -8.71
CA CYS A 24 18.65 6.80 -8.12
C CYS A 24 18.03 7.67 -9.21
N GLU A 25 18.80 7.96 -10.26
CA GLU A 25 18.36 8.74 -11.42
C GLU A 25 17.27 8.01 -12.22
N ASP A 26 17.37 6.68 -12.39
CA ASP A 26 16.31 5.86 -13.00
C ASP A 26 15.01 5.94 -12.19
N ILE A 27 15.09 5.89 -10.85
CA ILE A 27 13.94 6.03 -9.95
C ILE A 27 13.34 7.43 -10.04
N GLU A 28 14.18 8.47 -10.01
CA GLU A 28 13.75 9.86 -10.17
C GLU A 28 13.09 10.10 -11.52
N LEU A 29 13.61 9.50 -12.60
CA LEU A 29 13.03 9.59 -13.93
C LEU A 29 11.67 8.90 -14.01
N ILE A 30 11.47 7.78 -13.31
CA ILE A 30 10.14 7.17 -13.15
C ILE A 30 9.20 8.11 -12.41
N ALA A 31 9.63 8.66 -11.26
CA ALA A 31 8.83 9.59 -10.48
C ALA A 31 8.44 10.84 -11.28
N GLN A 32 9.38 11.40 -12.04
CA GLN A 32 9.15 12.54 -12.93
C GLN A 32 8.17 12.19 -14.04
N GLY A 33 8.37 11.08 -14.78
CA GLY A 33 7.45 10.67 -15.85
C GLY A 33 6.01 10.44 -15.36
N VAL A 34 5.86 9.97 -14.12
CA VAL A 34 4.55 9.85 -13.47
C VAL A 34 3.92 11.21 -13.20
N ARG A 35 4.69 12.15 -12.62
CA ARG A 35 4.24 13.53 -12.31
C ARG A 35 3.92 14.34 -13.55
N ASP A 36 4.70 14.16 -14.61
CA ASP A 36 4.50 14.84 -15.90
C ASP A 36 3.28 14.30 -16.66
N GLY A 37 2.67 13.21 -16.15
CA GLY A 37 1.48 12.62 -16.76
C GLY A 37 1.75 11.96 -18.10
N SER A 38 3.00 11.60 -18.42
CA SER A 38 3.37 11.00 -19.72
C SER A 38 2.68 9.66 -19.98
N TRP A 39 2.21 9.02 -18.92
CA TRP A 39 1.45 7.77 -18.92
C TRP A 39 -0.05 7.96 -19.20
N ILE A 40 -0.57 9.19 -19.10
CA ILE A 40 -1.99 9.50 -19.30
C ILE A 40 -2.31 9.41 -20.79
N ASP A 41 -3.40 8.72 -21.12
CA ASP A 41 -3.86 8.58 -22.48
C ASP A 41 -4.33 9.94 -23.03
N THR A 42 -3.82 10.31 -24.22
CA THR A 42 -4.08 11.61 -24.84
C THR A 42 -5.57 11.85 -25.12
N SER A 43 -6.39 10.79 -25.20
CA SER A 43 -7.84 10.93 -25.37
C SER A 43 -8.56 11.54 -24.16
N LEU A 44 -7.92 11.56 -22.99
CA LEU A 44 -8.44 12.21 -21.78
C LEU A 44 -8.12 13.72 -21.73
N GLY A 45 -7.24 14.22 -22.60
CA GLY A 45 -6.75 15.59 -22.57
C GLY A 45 -5.77 15.86 -21.42
N VAL A 46 -5.39 17.13 -21.21
CA VAL A 46 -4.61 17.54 -20.04
C VAL A 46 -5.53 17.53 -18.83
N VAL A 47 -5.41 16.48 -18.03
CA VAL A 47 -6.17 16.30 -16.80
C VAL A 47 -5.32 16.79 -15.62
N SER A 48 -5.51 18.05 -15.21
CA SER A 48 -4.91 18.58 -13.97
C SER A 48 -5.88 18.36 -12.81
N ALA A 49 -5.84 17.19 -12.19
CA ALA A 49 -6.67 16.89 -11.02
C ALA A 49 -5.95 17.31 -9.74
N GLY A 50 -6.34 18.44 -9.14
CA GLY A 50 -6.09 18.68 -7.72
C GLY A 50 -7.06 17.83 -6.89
N LEU A 51 -6.64 17.38 -5.70
CA LEU A 51 -7.44 16.53 -4.82
C LEU A 51 -8.68 17.23 -4.19
N ASP A 52 -8.89 18.53 -4.45
CA ASP A 52 -9.92 19.35 -3.79
C ASP A 52 -11.34 19.27 -4.40
N ALA A 53 -11.59 18.36 -5.35
CA ALA A 53 -12.83 18.34 -6.12
C ALA A 53 -13.95 17.40 -5.57
N LEU A 54 -13.96 17.11 -4.25
CA LEU A 54 -14.84 16.06 -3.70
C LEU A 54 -16.09 16.54 -2.95
N ALA A 55 -16.38 17.85 -2.87
CA ALA A 55 -17.33 18.35 -1.86
C ALA A 55 -18.76 18.66 -2.33
N PHE A 56 -19.20 18.27 -3.52
CA PHE A 56 -20.60 18.49 -3.89
C PHE A 56 -21.15 17.22 -4.52
N VAL A 57 -22.11 16.53 -3.91
CA VAL A 57 -22.85 15.45 -4.58
C VAL A 57 -24.26 15.98 -4.82
N SER A 58 -24.53 16.37 -6.05
CA SER A 58 -25.90 16.51 -6.55
C SER A 58 -26.26 15.19 -7.18
N ASP A 59 -27.44 14.65 -6.87
CA ASP A 59 -28.02 13.53 -7.62
C ASP A 59 -28.84 14.10 -8.78
N PRO A 60 -28.27 14.24 -10.00
CA PRO A 60 -29.03 14.75 -11.12
C PRO A 60 -30.14 13.78 -11.53
N VAL A 61 -29.97 12.46 -11.34
CA VAL A 61 -30.93 11.44 -11.78
C VAL A 61 -32.22 11.51 -10.95
N GLY A 62 -32.08 11.77 -9.64
CA GLY A 62 -33.21 12.00 -8.74
C GLY A 62 -34.14 13.16 -9.15
N ALA A 63 -33.64 14.14 -9.92
CA ALA A 63 -34.47 15.24 -10.42
C ALA A 63 -35.53 14.77 -11.44
N LEU A 64 -35.31 13.65 -12.14
CA LEU A 64 -36.28 13.11 -13.09
C LEU A 64 -37.54 12.55 -12.40
N LEU A 65 -37.43 12.13 -11.13
CA LEU A 65 -38.58 11.66 -10.34
C LEU A 65 -39.65 12.74 -10.17
N GLN A 66 -39.25 14.02 -10.13
CA GLN A 66 -40.14 15.16 -9.94
C GLN A 66 -41.13 15.36 -11.10
N TYR A 67 -40.83 14.80 -12.27
CA TYR A 67 -41.66 14.89 -13.48
C TYR A 67 -42.52 13.65 -13.74
N GLY A 68 -42.47 12.63 -12.85
CA GLY A 68 -43.30 11.43 -12.96
C GLY A 68 -42.94 10.48 -14.11
N VAL A 69 -41.74 10.63 -14.69
CA VAL A 69 -41.30 9.88 -15.87
C VAL A 69 -40.32 8.77 -15.49
N ALA A 70 -40.80 7.75 -14.78
CA ALA A 70 -39.96 6.68 -14.22
C ALA A 70 -39.15 5.90 -15.29
N TRP A 71 -39.67 5.75 -16.51
CA TRP A 71 -38.98 5.05 -17.61
C TRP A 71 -37.71 5.77 -18.09
N LEU A 72 -37.60 7.10 -17.90
CA LEU A 72 -36.38 7.84 -18.22
C LEU A 72 -35.22 7.44 -17.30
N ILE A 73 -35.52 7.09 -16.05
CA ILE A 73 -34.51 6.66 -15.08
C ILE A 73 -33.88 5.34 -15.52
N GLU A 74 -34.69 4.41 -16.04
CA GLU A 74 -34.19 3.14 -16.59
C GLU A 74 -33.18 3.35 -17.72
N HIS A 75 -33.36 4.39 -18.54
CA HIS A 75 -32.44 4.73 -19.62
C HIS A 75 -31.16 5.41 -19.11
N VAL A 76 -31.22 6.11 -17.98
CA VAL A 76 -30.06 6.79 -17.39
C VAL A 76 -29.24 5.87 -16.48
N LYS A 77 -29.85 4.79 -15.96
CA LYS A 77 -29.23 3.82 -15.06
C LYS A 77 -27.86 3.30 -15.53
N PRO A 78 -27.64 2.95 -16.81
CA PRO A 78 -26.32 2.52 -17.28
C PRO A 78 -25.23 3.60 -17.15
N LEU A 79 -25.61 4.89 -17.19
CA LEU A 79 -24.64 5.97 -16.98
C LEU A 79 -24.35 6.17 -15.48
N SER A 80 -25.33 6.01 -14.59
CA SER A 80 -25.10 6.09 -13.14
C SER A 80 -24.27 4.91 -12.63
N GLU A 81 -24.48 3.70 -13.16
CA GLU A 81 -23.65 2.53 -12.85
C GLU A 81 -22.17 2.77 -13.20
N ALA A 82 -21.88 3.54 -14.25
CA ALA A 82 -20.50 3.93 -14.59
C ALA A 82 -19.86 4.88 -13.57
N LEU A 83 -20.66 5.66 -12.83
CA LEU A 83 -20.18 6.48 -11.70
C LEU A 83 -19.85 5.58 -10.51
N ASP A 84 -20.65 4.54 -10.27
CA ASP A 84 -20.43 3.56 -9.21
C ASP A 84 -19.15 2.74 -9.45
N TRP A 85 -18.81 2.42 -10.70
CA TRP A 85 -17.51 1.81 -11.03
C TRP A 85 -16.30 2.67 -10.67
N LEU A 86 -16.49 4.00 -10.58
CA LEU A 86 -15.48 4.97 -10.18
C LEU A 86 -15.61 5.38 -8.70
N ALA A 87 -16.52 4.72 -7.96
CA ALA A 87 -16.65 4.87 -6.52
C ALA A 87 -15.56 4.04 -5.83
N GLY A 88 -14.43 4.67 -5.55
CA GLY A 88 -13.42 4.18 -4.60
C GLY A 88 -13.42 4.99 -3.30
N ASP A 89 -12.49 4.69 -2.41
CA ASP A 89 -12.21 5.47 -1.19
C ASP A 89 -11.00 6.39 -1.42
N PRO A 90 -11.20 7.69 -1.71
CA PRO A 90 -10.10 8.63 -1.94
C PRO A 90 -9.29 8.89 -0.67
N ALA A 91 -9.90 8.78 0.51
CA ALA A 91 -9.23 9.00 1.78
C ALA A 91 -8.22 7.87 2.03
N GLN A 92 -8.61 6.62 1.79
CA GLN A 92 -7.72 5.47 1.89
C GLN A 92 -6.56 5.55 0.88
N ILE A 93 -6.82 5.93 -0.37
CA ILE A 93 -5.75 6.07 -1.38
C ILE A 93 -4.77 7.20 -0.98
N THR A 94 -5.29 8.31 -0.47
CA THR A 94 -4.47 9.43 0.03
C THR A 94 -3.63 8.99 1.24
N ALA A 95 -4.21 8.20 2.16
CA ALA A 95 -3.48 7.66 3.30
C ALA A 95 -2.33 6.73 2.86
N TYR A 96 -2.54 5.88 1.85
CA TYR A 96 -1.47 5.05 1.29
C TYR A 96 -0.36 5.87 0.64
N ALA A 97 -0.71 6.89 -0.15
CA ALA A 97 0.29 7.81 -0.71
C ALA A 97 1.09 8.50 0.41
N GLN A 98 0.41 9.00 1.44
CA GLN A 98 1.05 9.65 2.58
C GLN A 98 1.95 8.68 3.36
N THR A 99 1.59 7.41 3.45
CA THR A 99 2.44 6.37 4.07
C THR A 99 3.78 6.27 3.34
N TRP A 100 3.75 6.20 2.00
CA TRP A 100 4.97 6.19 1.19
C TRP A 100 5.79 7.48 1.33
N ARG A 101 5.13 8.66 1.43
CA ARG A 101 5.80 9.94 1.71
C ARG A 101 6.50 9.93 3.06
N ASN A 102 5.84 9.44 4.10
CA ASN A 102 6.40 9.32 5.44
C ASN A 102 7.61 8.38 5.45
N THR A 103 7.51 7.23 4.77
CA THR A 103 8.65 6.30 4.61
C THR A 103 9.82 6.97 3.89
N SER A 104 9.56 7.74 2.82
CA SER A 104 10.61 8.49 2.12
C SER A 104 11.28 9.52 3.03
N ALA A 105 10.49 10.27 3.80
CA ALA A 105 11.01 11.28 4.73
C ALA A 105 11.88 10.65 5.83
N ALA A 106 11.40 9.57 6.46
CA ALA A 106 12.16 8.85 7.48
C ALA A 106 13.49 8.30 6.93
N LEU A 107 13.48 7.69 5.74
CA LEU A 107 14.71 7.19 5.11
C LEU A 107 15.70 8.33 4.78
N ARG A 108 15.22 9.51 4.36
CA ARG A 108 16.08 10.69 4.14
C ARG A 108 16.68 11.20 5.44
N GLU A 109 15.91 11.21 6.50
CA GLU A 109 16.37 11.61 7.83
C GLU A 109 17.46 10.67 8.35
N GLU A 110 17.24 9.35 8.27
CA GLU A 110 18.23 8.32 8.63
C GLU A 110 19.52 8.43 7.80
N ALA A 111 19.40 8.68 6.49
CA ALA A 111 20.57 8.92 5.65
C ALA A 111 21.34 10.19 6.07
N ALA A 112 20.63 11.26 6.45
CA ALA A 112 21.23 12.50 6.92
C ALA A 112 21.90 12.35 8.31
N GLU A 113 21.27 11.58 9.20
CA GLU A 113 21.81 11.18 10.50
C GLU A 113 23.11 10.41 10.35
N LEU A 114 23.11 9.34 9.55
CA LEU A 114 24.30 8.57 9.23
C LEU A 114 25.44 9.46 8.72
N ALA A 115 25.13 10.34 7.76
CA ALA A 115 26.13 11.22 7.17
C ALA A 115 26.71 12.20 8.23
N ARG A 116 25.88 12.67 9.16
CA ARG A 116 26.31 13.58 10.24
C ARG A 116 27.13 12.85 11.30
N ALA A 117 26.70 11.67 11.74
CA ALA A 117 27.46 10.83 12.67
C ALA A 117 28.85 10.50 12.11
N VAL A 118 28.94 10.12 10.83
CA VAL A 118 30.23 9.85 10.17
C VAL A 118 31.10 11.11 10.09
N ARG A 119 30.52 12.27 9.83
CA ARG A 119 31.29 13.53 9.82
C ARG A 119 31.79 13.92 11.21
N ALA A 120 31.02 13.66 12.27
CA ALA A 120 31.35 14.09 13.62
C ALA A 120 32.26 13.08 14.34
N ASP A 121 31.85 11.82 14.40
CA ASP A 121 32.43 10.82 15.30
C ASP A 121 33.73 10.23 14.75
N VAL A 122 33.90 10.20 13.42
CA VAL A 122 35.12 9.70 12.76
C VAL A 122 35.94 10.82 12.11
N ALA A 123 35.71 12.08 12.48
CA ALA A 123 36.45 13.24 11.97
C ALA A 123 37.97 13.11 12.20
N GLY A 124 38.35 12.68 13.41
CA GLY A 124 39.75 12.48 13.80
C GLY A 124 40.38 11.20 13.27
N TRP A 125 39.60 10.30 12.65
CA TRP A 125 40.11 9.02 12.18
C TRP A 125 40.80 9.17 10.82
N GLY A 126 42.11 9.40 10.90
CA GLY A 126 43.01 9.47 9.75
C GLY A 126 43.48 8.10 9.24
N GLY A 127 44.38 8.12 8.25
CA GLY A 127 44.93 6.92 7.62
C GLY A 127 43.98 6.24 6.64
N ALA A 128 44.47 5.16 6.01
CA ALA A 128 43.73 4.44 4.97
C ALA A 128 42.42 3.82 5.48
N ALA A 129 42.39 3.34 6.72
CA ALA A 129 41.20 2.75 7.33
C ALA A 129 40.05 3.76 7.53
N GLY A 130 40.35 4.96 8.02
CA GLY A 130 39.35 6.02 8.18
C GLY A 130 38.80 6.51 6.84
N ALA A 131 39.65 6.60 5.81
CA ALA A 131 39.20 6.92 4.45
C ALA A 131 38.29 5.82 3.87
N ALA A 132 38.66 4.54 4.05
CA ALA A 132 37.86 3.40 3.61
C ALA A 132 36.50 3.35 4.30
N TYR A 133 36.44 3.59 5.62
CA TYR A 133 35.17 3.64 6.37
C TYR A 133 34.25 4.76 5.87
N ARG A 134 34.77 5.97 5.63
CA ARG A 134 33.99 7.09 5.08
C ARG A 134 33.44 6.77 3.68
N SER A 135 34.24 6.11 2.84
CA SER A 135 33.78 5.65 1.51
C SER A 135 32.65 4.62 1.63
N TRP A 136 32.86 3.59 2.45
CA TRP A 136 31.85 2.54 2.68
C TRP A 136 30.55 3.11 3.24
N SER A 137 30.62 4.03 4.21
CA SER A 137 29.45 4.69 4.77
C SER A 137 28.75 5.60 3.76
N GLY A 138 29.48 6.27 2.87
CA GLY A 138 28.90 7.01 1.76
C GLY A 138 28.07 6.12 0.82
N GLU A 139 28.54 4.90 0.55
CA GLU A 139 27.76 3.93 -0.25
C GLU A 139 26.47 3.48 0.46
N GLN A 140 26.49 3.33 1.79
CA GLN A 140 25.28 3.06 2.59
C GLN A 140 24.30 4.23 2.53
N GLN A 141 24.81 5.46 2.73
CA GLN A 141 24.01 6.68 2.66
C GLN A 141 23.31 6.80 1.29
N GLN A 142 24.04 6.53 0.20
CA GLN A 142 23.48 6.57 -1.16
C GLN A 142 22.43 5.48 -1.38
N ALA A 143 22.63 4.29 -0.81
CA ALA A 143 21.65 3.20 -0.85
C ALA A 143 20.32 3.61 -0.20
N VAL A 144 20.39 4.13 1.03
CA VAL A 144 19.22 4.57 1.80
C VAL A 144 18.53 5.76 1.11
N THR A 145 19.30 6.70 0.57
CA THR A 145 18.76 7.84 -0.21
C THR A 145 18.00 7.37 -1.45
N SER A 146 18.52 6.35 -2.15
CA SER A 146 17.87 5.77 -3.33
C SER A 146 16.59 5.01 -2.96
N LEU A 147 16.57 4.32 -1.82
CA LEU A 147 15.35 3.69 -1.29
C LEU A 147 14.30 4.75 -0.93
N ALA A 148 14.72 5.87 -0.36
CA ALA A 148 13.84 7.00 -0.10
C ALA A 148 13.24 7.58 -1.39
N ALA A 149 14.03 7.70 -2.46
CA ALA A 149 13.53 8.08 -3.78
C ALA A 149 12.53 7.04 -4.33
N GLY A 150 12.76 5.74 -4.07
CA GLY A 150 11.84 4.67 -4.46
C GLY A 150 10.48 4.78 -3.77
N ALA A 151 10.48 5.06 -2.46
CA ALA A 151 9.26 5.33 -1.70
C ALA A 151 8.54 6.59 -2.22
N ASP A 152 9.28 7.66 -2.55
CA ASP A 152 8.71 8.87 -3.14
C ASP A 152 8.08 8.62 -4.52
N ALA A 153 8.68 7.75 -5.33
CA ALA A 153 8.13 7.32 -6.61
C ALA A 153 6.83 6.52 -6.44
N MET A 154 6.74 5.64 -5.43
CA MET A 154 5.50 4.92 -5.09
C MET A 154 4.38 5.88 -4.66
N ALA A 155 4.70 6.90 -3.87
CA ALA A 155 3.75 7.96 -3.51
C ALA A 155 3.23 8.68 -4.77
N ALA A 156 4.14 9.11 -5.65
CA ALA A 156 3.77 9.79 -6.89
C ALA A 156 2.89 8.94 -7.82
N ILE A 157 3.17 7.63 -7.94
CA ILE A 157 2.34 6.69 -8.72
C ILE A 157 0.94 6.59 -8.12
N THR A 158 0.84 6.45 -6.80
CA THR A 158 -0.44 6.35 -6.09
C THR A 158 -1.25 7.63 -6.25
N GLU A 159 -0.65 8.80 -6.02
CA GLU A 159 -1.26 10.12 -6.19
C GLU A 159 -1.72 10.36 -7.63
N GLY A 160 -0.87 10.04 -8.61
CA GLY A 160 -1.17 10.21 -10.03
C GLY A 160 -2.33 9.34 -10.50
N ALA A 161 -2.35 8.07 -10.09
CA ALA A 161 -3.45 7.16 -10.39
C ALA A 161 -4.76 7.63 -9.73
N ALA A 162 -4.72 8.05 -8.47
CA ALA A 162 -5.85 8.60 -7.73
C ALA A 162 -6.42 9.85 -8.42
N GLY A 163 -5.54 10.79 -8.77
CA GLY A 163 -5.90 12.03 -9.45
C GLY A 163 -6.58 11.77 -10.79
N LEU A 164 -6.07 10.81 -11.58
CA LEU A 164 -6.69 10.46 -12.85
C LEU A 164 -8.10 9.86 -12.68
N VAL A 165 -8.27 8.94 -11.71
CA VAL A 165 -9.59 8.36 -11.39
C VAL A 165 -10.56 9.46 -10.95
N ALA A 166 -10.11 10.36 -10.08
CA ALA A 166 -10.92 11.48 -9.59
C ALA A 166 -11.37 12.40 -10.74
N ALA A 167 -10.47 12.76 -11.64
CA ALA A 167 -10.85 13.59 -12.78
C ALA A 167 -11.76 12.88 -13.79
N VAL A 168 -11.54 11.60 -14.07
CA VAL A 168 -12.46 10.83 -14.94
C VAL A 168 -13.84 10.76 -14.29
N ARG A 169 -13.92 10.59 -12.95
CA ARG A 169 -15.18 10.64 -12.20
C ARG A 169 -15.90 11.98 -12.36
N LEU A 170 -15.18 13.11 -12.29
CA LEU A 170 -15.75 14.44 -12.53
C LEU A 170 -16.30 14.54 -13.96
N LEU A 171 -15.52 14.16 -14.98
CA LEU A 171 -15.95 14.23 -16.37
C LEU A 171 -17.17 13.35 -16.66
N VAL A 172 -17.22 12.15 -16.06
CA VAL A 172 -18.36 11.23 -16.16
C VAL A 172 -19.59 11.85 -15.50
N ARG A 173 -19.43 12.42 -14.30
CA ARG A 173 -20.52 13.09 -13.61
C ARG A 173 -21.06 14.29 -14.38
N ASP A 174 -20.19 15.15 -14.92
CA ASP A 174 -20.61 16.32 -15.70
C ASP A 174 -21.36 15.90 -16.98
N ALA A 175 -20.92 14.82 -17.61
CA ALA A 175 -21.60 14.20 -18.74
C ALA A 175 -23.01 13.71 -18.35
N ILE A 176 -23.15 13.04 -17.20
CA ILE A 176 -24.45 12.59 -16.68
C ILE A 176 -25.34 13.79 -16.36
N ALA A 177 -24.84 14.78 -15.64
CA ALA A 177 -25.61 15.98 -15.28
C ALA A 177 -26.13 16.72 -16.52
N THR A 178 -25.29 16.85 -17.56
CA THR A 178 -25.70 17.46 -18.83
C THR A 178 -26.73 16.61 -19.57
N CYS A 179 -26.57 15.27 -19.57
CA CYS A 179 -27.54 14.35 -20.15
C CYS A 179 -28.91 14.51 -19.47
N VAL A 180 -28.94 14.42 -18.14
CA VAL A 180 -30.18 14.53 -17.36
C VAL A 180 -30.84 15.90 -17.52
N SER A 181 -30.07 16.99 -17.54
CA SER A 181 -30.61 18.34 -17.80
C SER A 181 -31.41 18.41 -19.10
N ARG A 182 -30.95 17.74 -20.17
CA ARG A 182 -31.69 17.65 -21.44
C ARG A 182 -32.90 16.73 -21.36
N LEU A 183 -32.79 15.62 -20.62
CA LEU A 183 -33.93 14.72 -20.41
C LEU A 183 -35.08 15.39 -19.64
N ILE A 184 -34.77 16.32 -18.73
CA ILE A 184 -35.78 17.14 -18.03
C ILE A 184 -36.59 17.99 -19.04
N VAL A 185 -35.94 18.54 -20.08
CA VAL A 185 -36.63 19.29 -21.13
C VAL A 185 -37.61 18.39 -21.89
N TYR A 186 -37.18 17.18 -22.27
CA TYR A 186 -38.04 16.19 -22.93
C TYR A 186 -39.19 15.70 -22.02
N ALA A 187 -38.93 15.53 -20.72
CA ALA A 187 -39.97 15.22 -19.75
C ALA A 187 -41.04 16.32 -19.69
N GLY A 188 -40.61 17.60 -19.69
CA GLY A 188 -41.51 18.74 -19.76
C GLY A 188 -42.36 18.76 -21.04
N GLU A 189 -41.78 18.42 -22.19
CA GLU A 189 -42.49 18.31 -23.47
C GLU A 189 -43.56 17.21 -23.44
N LEU A 190 -43.26 16.05 -22.85
CA LEU A 190 -44.25 14.97 -22.66
C LEU A 190 -45.42 15.41 -21.78
N VAL A 191 -45.15 16.13 -20.69
CA VAL A 191 -46.19 16.68 -19.80
C VAL A 191 -47.03 17.70 -20.56
N ALA A 192 -46.41 18.64 -21.28
CA ALA A 192 -47.11 19.69 -22.02
C ALA A 192 -47.97 19.14 -23.18
N THR A 193 -47.53 18.06 -23.81
CA THR A 193 -48.25 17.41 -24.92
C THR A 193 -49.22 16.32 -24.45
N VAL A 194 -49.37 16.10 -23.14
CA VAL A 194 -50.19 15.04 -22.56
C VAL A 194 -49.83 13.66 -23.16
N GLY A 195 -48.54 13.43 -23.41
CA GLY A 195 -48.02 12.18 -23.96
C GLY A 195 -48.16 11.99 -25.48
N LEU A 196 -48.70 12.95 -26.23
CA LEU A 196 -48.82 12.80 -27.70
C LEU A 196 -47.46 12.77 -28.41
N ALA A 197 -46.43 13.41 -27.85
CA ALA A 197 -45.08 13.40 -28.41
C ALA A 197 -44.26 12.14 -28.06
N THR A 198 -44.85 11.14 -27.36
CA THR A 198 -44.11 9.97 -26.83
C THR A 198 -43.24 9.25 -27.86
N PRO A 199 -43.71 8.90 -29.07
CA PRO A 199 -42.88 8.17 -30.03
C PRO A 199 -41.62 8.94 -30.43
N LEU A 200 -41.74 10.26 -30.64
CA LEU A 200 -40.63 11.13 -31.02
C LEU A 200 -39.65 11.32 -29.85
N VAL A 201 -40.17 11.56 -28.64
CA VAL A 201 -39.34 11.77 -27.45
C VAL A 201 -38.55 10.53 -27.10
N VAL A 202 -39.13 9.32 -27.23
CA VAL A 202 -38.40 8.07 -26.99
C VAL A 202 -37.20 7.96 -27.93
N GLU A 203 -37.37 8.20 -29.23
CA GLU A 203 -36.27 8.17 -30.20
C GLU A 203 -35.15 9.16 -29.85
N GLN A 204 -35.51 10.38 -29.45
CA GLN A 204 -34.57 11.43 -29.05
C GLN A 204 -33.81 11.05 -27.76
N VAL A 205 -34.52 10.53 -26.76
CA VAL A 205 -33.95 10.08 -25.49
C VAL A 205 -32.95 8.95 -25.72
N THR A 206 -33.34 7.91 -26.46
CA THR A 206 -32.45 6.76 -26.74
C THR A 206 -31.19 7.20 -27.46
N THR A 207 -31.32 8.07 -28.47
CA THR A 207 -30.17 8.60 -29.23
C THR A 207 -29.26 9.45 -28.35
N LEU A 208 -29.84 10.33 -27.52
CA LEU A 208 -29.10 11.17 -26.59
C LEU A 208 -28.33 10.33 -25.57
N VAL A 209 -29.01 9.41 -24.89
CA VAL A 209 -28.44 8.49 -23.90
C VAL A 209 -27.32 7.66 -24.53
N ALA A 210 -27.54 7.08 -25.71
CA ALA A 210 -26.51 6.30 -26.42
C ALA A 210 -25.27 7.15 -26.73
N SER A 211 -25.45 8.41 -27.14
CA SER A 211 -24.32 9.30 -27.44
C SER A 211 -23.47 9.62 -26.20
N TRP A 212 -24.11 9.83 -25.04
CA TRP A 212 -23.44 10.08 -23.77
C TRP A 212 -22.80 8.82 -23.20
N ALA A 213 -23.47 7.67 -23.30
CA ALA A 213 -22.89 6.38 -22.96
C ALA A 213 -21.62 6.10 -23.78
N ALA A 214 -21.64 6.38 -25.09
CA ALA A 214 -20.45 6.25 -25.93
C ALA A 214 -19.33 7.20 -25.51
N ARG A 215 -19.65 8.42 -25.04
CA ARG A 215 -18.68 9.38 -24.51
C ARG A 215 -18.07 8.90 -23.20
N ILE A 216 -18.87 8.45 -22.24
CA ILE A 216 -18.39 7.87 -20.97
C ILE A 216 -17.51 6.65 -21.25
N ALA A 217 -17.92 5.76 -22.15
CA ALA A 217 -17.14 4.59 -22.52
C ALA A 217 -15.76 4.96 -23.11
N ARG A 218 -15.64 6.09 -23.83
CA ARG A 218 -14.32 6.60 -24.27
C ARG A 218 -13.47 7.06 -23.10
N LEU A 219 -14.03 7.79 -22.14
CA LEU A 219 -13.33 8.21 -20.93
C LEU A 219 -12.82 7.01 -20.12
N LEU A 220 -13.67 6.01 -19.90
CA LEU A 220 -13.30 4.78 -19.18
C LEU A 220 -12.20 3.99 -19.90
N ARG A 221 -12.25 3.90 -21.25
CA ARG A 221 -11.18 3.29 -22.03
C ARG A 221 -9.86 4.05 -21.92
N GLY A 222 -9.90 5.38 -21.95
CA GLY A 222 -8.73 6.22 -21.74
C GLY A 222 -8.12 6.01 -20.34
N LEU A 223 -8.96 5.91 -19.30
CA LEU A 223 -8.54 5.61 -17.94
C LEU A 223 -7.81 4.25 -17.88
N LEU A 224 -8.44 3.20 -18.40
CA LEU A 224 -7.85 1.85 -18.43
C LEU A 224 -6.54 1.81 -19.22
N ALA A 225 -6.48 2.50 -20.36
CA ALA A 225 -5.26 2.60 -21.16
C ALA A 225 -4.14 3.30 -20.38
N SER A 226 -4.45 4.37 -19.65
CA SER A 226 -3.50 5.09 -18.81
C SER A 226 -2.97 4.21 -17.69
N LEU A 227 -3.84 3.55 -16.92
CA LEU A 227 -3.43 2.64 -15.84
C LEU A 227 -2.58 1.48 -16.36
N ARG A 228 -2.87 0.97 -17.57
CA ARG A 228 -2.02 -0.06 -18.22
C ARG A 228 -0.63 0.46 -18.58
N ARG A 229 -0.47 1.75 -18.88
CA ARG A 229 0.83 2.38 -19.16
C ARG A 229 1.66 2.60 -17.89
N LEU A 230 1.04 2.67 -16.70
CA LEU A 230 1.75 2.71 -15.41
C LEU A 230 2.33 1.36 -14.98
N LEU A 231 1.67 0.24 -15.33
CA LEU A 231 2.09 -1.10 -14.89
C LEU A 231 3.58 -1.42 -15.16
N PRO A 232 4.15 -1.14 -16.35
CA PRO A 232 5.57 -1.34 -16.60
C PRO A 232 6.47 -0.46 -15.74
N GLN A 233 6.07 0.78 -15.44
CA GLN A 233 6.84 1.69 -14.58
C GLN A 233 6.90 1.18 -13.14
N MET A 234 5.79 0.67 -12.61
CA MET A 234 5.74 0.03 -11.29
C MET A 234 6.64 -1.21 -11.22
N ARG A 235 6.61 -2.05 -12.25
CA ARG A 235 7.49 -3.24 -12.32
C ARG A 235 8.96 -2.86 -12.37
N ARG A 236 9.31 -1.85 -13.18
CA ARG A 236 10.69 -1.33 -13.25
C ARG A 236 11.13 -0.76 -11.91
N LEU A 237 10.26 -0.02 -11.22
CA LEU A 237 10.54 0.50 -9.90
C LEU A 237 10.81 -0.63 -8.89
N ALA A 238 9.99 -1.68 -8.88
CA ALA A 238 10.21 -2.86 -8.03
C ALA A 238 11.56 -3.55 -8.33
N GLU A 239 11.93 -3.70 -9.61
CA GLU A 239 13.24 -4.22 -10.00
C GLU A 239 14.40 -3.35 -9.50
N LEU A 240 14.26 -2.03 -9.55
CA LEU A 240 15.26 -1.09 -9.04
C LEU A 240 15.39 -1.17 -7.52
N ILE A 241 14.27 -1.26 -6.80
CA ILE A 241 14.25 -1.47 -5.34
C ILE A 241 14.95 -2.79 -4.97
N GLU A 242 14.72 -3.89 -5.70
CA GLU A 242 15.45 -5.14 -5.40
C GLU A 242 16.94 -5.06 -5.71
N LYS A 243 17.35 -4.31 -6.74
CA LYS A 243 18.77 -4.03 -6.95
C LYS A 243 19.38 -3.24 -5.78
N LEU A 244 18.64 -2.27 -5.22
CA LEU A 244 19.07 -1.50 -4.04
C LEU A 244 19.18 -2.40 -2.80
N LYS A 245 18.19 -3.24 -2.55
CA LYS A 245 18.21 -4.23 -1.46
C LYS A 245 19.43 -5.16 -1.58
N HIS A 246 19.71 -5.66 -2.79
CA HIS A 246 20.91 -6.45 -3.02
C HIS A 246 22.21 -5.67 -2.83
N ALA A 247 22.26 -4.39 -3.21
CA ALA A 247 23.42 -3.53 -2.97
C ALA A 247 23.64 -3.31 -1.47
N LEU A 248 22.58 -3.01 -0.73
CA LEU A 248 22.60 -2.84 0.72
C LEU A 248 23.03 -4.13 1.43
N ASN A 249 22.54 -5.30 1.00
CA ASN A 249 22.95 -6.58 1.56
C ASN A 249 24.42 -6.92 1.34
N ARG A 250 25.01 -6.53 0.19
CA ARG A 250 26.47 -6.67 -0.03
C ARG A 250 27.27 -5.77 0.90
N LEU A 251 26.67 -4.65 1.26
CA LEU A 251 27.25 -3.57 2.04
C LEU A 251 27.15 -3.86 3.56
N THR A 252 26.11 -4.56 4.02
CA THR A 252 25.88 -4.96 5.42
C THR A 252 26.60 -6.26 5.83
N GLY A 253 27.14 -7.06 4.90
CA GLY A 253 28.06 -8.14 5.26
C GLY A 253 28.52 -9.05 4.11
N ILE A 254 29.69 -9.68 4.34
CA ILE A 254 30.23 -10.89 3.70
C ILE A 254 31.27 -10.67 2.56
N SER A 255 32.55 -10.85 2.93
CA SER A 255 33.74 -10.86 2.05
C SER A 255 33.63 -11.95 0.94
N PRO A 256 34.28 -11.83 -0.23
CA PRO A 256 34.24 -12.86 -1.29
C PRO A 256 34.63 -14.28 -0.83
N THR A 257 35.36 -14.42 0.28
CA THR A 257 35.75 -15.71 0.87
C THR A 257 34.60 -16.48 1.50
N ASP A 258 33.50 -15.82 1.84
CA ASP A 258 32.28 -16.44 2.36
C ASP A 258 31.26 -16.73 1.23
N ARG A 259 31.62 -16.50 -0.04
CA ARG A 259 30.81 -16.82 -1.23
C ARG A 259 31.09 -18.18 -1.85
N MET A 260 31.87 -19.06 -1.22
CA MET A 260 31.85 -20.48 -1.59
C MET A 260 30.55 -21.10 -1.04
N GLY A 261 29.47 -21.09 -1.84
CA GLY A 261 28.27 -21.87 -1.53
C GLY A 261 26.95 -21.44 -2.19
N ARG A 262 26.79 -20.19 -2.63
CA ARG A 262 25.53 -19.73 -3.25
C ARG A 262 25.66 -19.57 -4.76
N ARG A 263 25.57 -20.68 -5.50
CA ARG A 263 25.10 -20.58 -6.89
C ARG A 263 23.57 -20.38 -6.90
N ARG A 264 23.01 -19.84 -7.99
CA ARG A 264 21.57 -19.54 -8.14
C ARG A 264 20.68 -20.79 -8.11
N ASP A 265 21.27 -21.95 -8.37
CA ASP A 265 20.71 -23.31 -8.27
C ASP A 265 20.74 -23.89 -6.84
N TRP A 266 21.30 -23.15 -5.87
CA TRP A 266 21.37 -23.49 -4.43
C TRP A 266 20.60 -22.48 -3.56
N ALA A 267 19.57 -21.81 -4.12
CA ALA A 267 18.64 -21.05 -3.29
C ALA A 267 18.09 -21.99 -2.22
N ASP A 268 18.22 -21.61 -0.95
CA ASP A 268 17.71 -22.40 0.16
C ASP A 268 16.21 -22.61 -0.09
N PRO A 269 15.74 -23.85 -0.25
CA PRO A 269 14.31 -24.10 -0.49
C PRO A 269 13.44 -23.55 0.66
N ARG A 270 14.04 -23.31 1.84
CA ARG A 270 13.41 -22.63 2.97
C ARG A 270 13.08 -21.15 2.70
N ASP A 271 13.77 -20.49 1.77
CA ASP A 271 13.54 -19.08 1.40
C ASP A 271 12.41 -18.90 0.36
N ARG A 272 11.81 -20.00 -0.13
CA ARG A 272 10.72 -19.95 -1.11
C ARG A 272 9.38 -20.24 -0.43
N PRO A 273 8.45 -19.28 -0.36
CA PRO A 273 7.14 -19.54 0.21
C PRO A 273 6.36 -20.50 -0.68
N LEU A 274 5.76 -21.51 -0.06
CA LEU A 274 4.79 -22.41 -0.68
C LEU A 274 3.45 -21.70 -0.78
N GLU A 275 2.70 -21.88 -1.86
CA GLU A 275 1.31 -21.39 -1.90
C GLU A 275 0.48 -22.02 -0.75
N PRO A 276 -0.39 -21.24 -0.10
CA PRO A 276 -1.23 -21.76 0.97
C PRO A 276 -2.16 -22.87 0.45
N ARG A 277 -2.36 -23.90 1.28
CA ARG A 277 -3.25 -25.02 0.95
C ARG A 277 -4.71 -24.60 0.81
N THR A 278 -5.12 -23.63 1.63
CA THR A 278 -6.44 -23.03 1.59
C THR A 278 -6.34 -21.68 0.87
N PRO A 279 -7.12 -21.45 -0.19
CA PRO A 279 -7.19 -20.16 -0.85
C PRO A 279 -7.55 -19.06 0.17
N PRO A 280 -6.85 -17.91 0.17
CA PRO A 280 -7.18 -16.81 1.05
C PRO A 280 -8.39 -16.02 0.53
N ASP A 281 -9.09 -15.33 1.44
CA ASP A 281 -10.21 -14.46 1.10
C ASP A 281 -9.73 -13.14 0.47
N SER A 282 -8.58 -12.65 0.91
CA SER A 282 -7.92 -11.50 0.31
C SER A 282 -6.39 -11.57 0.48
N ARG A 283 -5.68 -10.54 0.04
CA ARG A 283 -4.22 -10.44 0.20
C ARG A 283 -3.84 -9.03 0.62
N LEU A 284 -2.83 -8.92 1.49
CA LEU A 284 -2.19 -7.66 1.77
C LEU A 284 -1.51 -7.09 0.51
N PRO A 285 -1.19 -5.78 0.47
CA PRO A 285 -0.42 -5.19 -0.62
C PRO A 285 0.93 -5.89 -0.87
N ALA A 286 1.55 -6.46 0.16
CA ALA A 286 2.78 -7.25 0.08
C ALA A 286 2.56 -8.69 -0.47
N GLY A 287 1.31 -9.10 -0.69
CA GLY A 287 0.93 -10.41 -1.23
C GLY A 287 0.60 -11.47 -0.18
N ASP A 288 0.77 -11.14 1.11
CA ASP A 288 0.47 -12.04 2.22
C ASP A 288 -1.01 -12.42 2.26
N PRO A 289 -1.34 -13.72 2.42
CA PRO A 289 -2.72 -14.18 2.45
C PRO A 289 -3.44 -13.70 3.72
N VAL A 290 -4.70 -13.30 3.53
CA VAL A 290 -5.62 -12.91 4.60
C VAL A 290 -6.83 -13.84 4.59
N TYR A 291 -7.22 -14.31 5.77
CA TYR A 291 -8.38 -15.15 5.98
C TYR A 291 -9.39 -14.44 6.88
N TYR A 292 -10.66 -14.52 6.51
CA TYR A 292 -11.78 -13.93 7.23
C TYR A 292 -12.60 -14.99 7.94
N THR A 293 -12.96 -14.68 9.16
CA THR A 293 -14.01 -15.36 9.91
C THR A 293 -15.02 -14.33 10.39
N ASP A 294 -16.11 -14.81 10.99
CA ASP A 294 -17.15 -13.97 11.60
C ASP A 294 -16.69 -13.18 12.85
N HIS A 295 -15.49 -13.47 13.37
CA HIS A 295 -14.98 -12.88 14.61
C HIS A 295 -13.48 -12.57 14.58
N SER A 296 -12.78 -12.90 13.48
CA SER A 296 -11.35 -12.68 13.36
C SER A 296 -10.89 -12.40 11.93
N THR A 297 -9.84 -11.60 11.81
CA THR A 297 -9.07 -11.34 10.59
C THR A 297 -7.66 -11.85 10.78
N VAL A 298 -7.25 -12.79 9.93
CA VAL A 298 -6.03 -13.60 10.12
C VAL A 298 -5.07 -13.35 8.97
N VAL A 299 -3.82 -13.01 9.28
CA VAL A 299 -2.80 -12.68 8.27
C VAL A 299 -1.62 -13.65 8.37
N GLY A 300 -1.39 -14.38 7.28
CA GLY A 300 -0.43 -15.49 7.24
C GLY A 300 -1.09 -16.86 7.38
N TYR A 301 -0.32 -17.90 7.12
CA TYR A 301 -0.81 -19.28 6.94
C TYR A 301 0.15 -20.33 7.51
N ASP A 302 1.09 -19.92 8.38
CA ASP A 302 1.91 -20.86 9.12
C ASP A 302 1.11 -21.64 10.19
N ALA A 303 1.72 -22.67 10.76
CA ALA A 303 1.03 -23.54 11.71
C ALA A 303 0.62 -22.84 13.00
N LYS A 304 1.26 -21.71 13.35
CA LYS A 304 0.98 -20.96 14.58
C LYS A 304 -0.17 -19.99 14.36
N THR A 305 -0.19 -19.29 13.23
CA THR A 305 -1.26 -18.39 12.80
C THR A 305 -2.55 -19.16 12.61
N LEU A 306 -2.54 -20.26 11.83
CA LEU A 306 -3.75 -21.05 11.60
C LEU A 306 -4.27 -21.73 12.88
N ARG A 307 -3.38 -22.12 13.80
CA ARG A 307 -3.81 -22.61 15.11
C ARG A 307 -4.53 -21.53 15.91
N ASN A 308 -3.99 -20.32 15.95
CA ASN A 308 -4.65 -19.22 16.67
C ASN A 308 -5.95 -18.81 15.99
N MET A 309 -6.07 -18.92 14.67
CA MET A 309 -7.34 -18.76 13.95
C MET A 309 -8.39 -19.77 14.41
N GLU A 310 -8.03 -21.05 14.55
CA GLU A 310 -8.99 -22.11 14.88
C GLU A 310 -9.31 -22.20 16.38
N LYS A 311 -8.30 -21.96 17.24
CA LYS A 311 -8.40 -22.26 18.67
C LYS A 311 -8.59 -21.03 19.56
N SER A 312 -8.52 -19.82 19.04
CA SER A 312 -8.80 -18.64 19.86
C SER A 312 -10.29 -18.54 20.10
N LEU A 313 -10.72 -18.59 21.36
CA LEU A 313 -12.11 -18.34 21.72
C LEU A 313 -12.44 -16.86 21.44
N PRO A 314 -13.46 -16.56 20.63
CA PRO A 314 -13.89 -15.18 20.39
C PRO A 314 -14.14 -14.42 21.69
N LEU A 315 -13.66 -13.18 21.76
CA LEU A 315 -13.98 -12.28 22.86
C LEU A 315 -15.26 -11.51 22.53
N ALA A 316 -16.28 -11.64 23.38
CA ALA A 316 -17.55 -10.95 23.15
C ALA A 316 -17.37 -9.44 22.96
N GLY A 317 -17.99 -8.90 21.90
CA GLY A 317 -17.92 -7.49 21.54
C GLY A 317 -16.57 -7.03 20.98
N HIS A 318 -15.68 -7.95 20.62
CA HIS A 318 -14.40 -7.64 19.99
C HIS A 318 -14.22 -8.43 18.69
N HIS A 319 -13.47 -7.85 17.77
CA HIS A 319 -12.95 -8.56 16.60
C HIS A 319 -11.47 -8.89 16.81
N ASP A 320 -11.11 -10.14 16.56
CA ASP A 320 -9.72 -10.58 16.72
C ASP A 320 -8.88 -10.28 15.48
N ILE A 321 -7.64 -9.87 15.69
CA ILE A 321 -6.63 -9.87 14.63
C ILE A 321 -5.55 -10.87 15.00
N VAL A 322 -5.30 -11.83 14.11
CA VAL A 322 -4.30 -12.89 14.30
C VAL A 322 -3.17 -12.70 13.29
N VAL A 323 -2.00 -12.33 13.78
CA VAL A 323 -0.78 -12.11 12.97
C VAL A 323 0.43 -12.12 13.91
N HIS A 324 1.61 -12.55 13.47
CA HIS A 324 2.78 -12.40 14.35
C HIS A 324 3.14 -10.94 14.53
N GLY A 325 3.45 -10.59 15.77
CA GLY A 325 3.84 -9.25 16.16
C GLY A 325 5.29 -9.23 16.62
N THR A 326 5.88 -8.05 16.55
CA THR A 326 7.22 -7.76 17.06
C THR A 326 7.13 -6.69 18.14
N ASN A 327 8.19 -6.56 18.94
CA ASN A 327 8.41 -5.40 19.80
C ASN A 327 9.18 -4.27 19.05
N GLN A 328 9.25 -4.32 17.72
CA GLN A 328 9.97 -3.35 16.88
C GLN A 328 9.02 -2.44 16.09
N GLY A 329 7.71 -2.51 16.35
CA GLY A 329 6.72 -1.62 15.73
C GLY A 329 6.20 -2.06 14.36
N PHE A 330 6.44 -3.29 13.93
CA PHE A 330 5.85 -3.87 12.71
C PHE A 330 5.35 -5.31 12.91
N PHE A 331 4.39 -5.74 12.10
CA PHE A 331 3.89 -7.11 12.04
C PHE A 331 4.71 -7.96 11.07
N VAL A 332 4.65 -9.28 11.23
CA VAL A 332 5.33 -10.24 10.35
C VAL A 332 4.37 -11.39 10.05
N PRO A 333 3.66 -11.39 8.91
CA PRO A 333 2.78 -12.49 8.54
C PRO A 333 3.52 -13.83 8.51
N GLY A 334 2.95 -14.88 9.11
CA GLY A 334 3.57 -16.21 9.08
C GLY A 334 3.39 -16.88 7.71
N LYS A 335 4.45 -17.42 7.12
CA LYS A 335 4.45 -18.17 5.86
C LYS A 335 4.92 -19.61 6.09
N VAL A 336 4.72 -20.46 5.08
CA VAL A 336 5.28 -21.81 5.04
C VAL A 336 6.23 -21.90 3.87
N SER A 337 7.45 -22.36 4.14
CA SER A 337 8.45 -22.62 3.11
C SER A 337 8.09 -23.79 2.20
N ALA A 338 8.78 -23.93 1.07
CA ALA A 338 8.63 -25.08 0.18
C ALA A 338 8.93 -26.43 0.86
N GLU A 339 9.68 -26.43 1.96
CA GLU A 339 9.97 -27.62 2.77
C GLU A 339 8.94 -27.88 3.87
N GLY A 340 7.92 -27.03 4.00
CA GLY A 340 6.89 -27.16 5.03
C GLY A 340 7.26 -26.58 6.39
N ALA A 341 8.39 -25.87 6.51
CA ALA A 341 8.78 -25.17 7.73
C ALA A 341 8.15 -23.77 7.83
N ASP A 342 7.83 -23.33 9.05
CA ASP A 342 7.43 -21.95 9.35
C ASP A 342 8.50 -20.96 8.85
N MET A 343 8.05 -19.86 8.27
CA MET A 343 8.88 -18.79 7.72
C MET A 343 8.26 -17.44 8.05
N ASP A 344 9.09 -16.43 8.29
CA ASP A 344 8.64 -15.06 8.44
C ASP A 344 8.29 -14.45 7.08
N GLY A 345 7.17 -13.73 7.03
CA GLY A 345 6.77 -12.88 5.91
C GLY A 345 7.48 -11.54 5.90
N ASP A 346 7.03 -10.67 5.00
CA ASP A 346 7.62 -9.33 4.89
C ASP A 346 7.08 -8.41 6.00
N PRO A 347 7.92 -7.51 6.56
CA PRO A 347 7.48 -6.53 7.55
C PRO A 347 6.24 -5.75 7.08
N THR A 348 5.20 -5.76 7.90
CA THR A 348 3.86 -5.26 7.59
C THR A 348 3.45 -4.17 8.57
N SER A 349 2.90 -3.06 8.07
CA SER A 349 2.48 -1.93 8.90
C SER A 349 1.09 -2.11 9.50
N ALA A 350 0.80 -1.40 10.60
CA ALA A 350 -0.54 -1.38 11.20
C ALA A 350 -1.63 -0.90 10.22
N ALA A 351 -1.30 0.05 9.34
CA ALA A 351 -2.22 0.52 8.29
C ALA A 351 -2.65 -0.59 7.32
N GLN A 352 -1.72 -1.48 6.93
CA GLN A 352 -2.05 -2.62 6.07
C GLN A 352 -2.95 -3.63 6.80
N ILE A 353 -2.70 -3.88 8.09
CA ILE A 353 -3.53 -4.74 8.92
C ILE A 353 -4.93 -4.14 9.13
N ALA A 354 -5.02 -2.84 9.39
CA ALA A 354 -6.29 -2.13 9.54
C ALA A 354 -7.12 -2.15 8.24
N ALA A 355 -6.47 -1.98 7.09
CA ALA A 355 -7.14 -2.12 5.80
C ALA A 355 -7.69 -3.54 5.60
N ALA A 356 -6.88 -4.57 5.87
CA ALA A 356 -7.31 -5.96 5.77
C ALA A 356 -8.48 -6.28 6.71
N LEU A 357 -8.50 -5.67 7.91
CA LEU A 357 -9.62 -5.77 8.84
C LEU A 357 -10.89 -5.12 8.29
N ARG A 358 -10.80 -3.90 7.75
CA ARG A 358 -11.95 -3.17 7.17
C ARG A 358 -12.56 -3.91 5.98
N ASP A 359 -11.77 -4.69 5.27
CA ASP A 359 -12.21 -5.54 4.16
C ASP A 359 -12.92 -6.83 4.61
N ASN A 360 -12.84 -7.19 5.91
CA ASN A 360 -13.59 -8.34 6.44
C ASN A 360 -15.09 -7.99 6.55
N PRO A 361 -15.98 -8.70 5.83
CA PRO A 361 -17.42 -8.41 5.84
C PRO A 361 -18.10 -8.53 7.21
N ALA A 362 -17.49 -9.26 8.15
CA ALA A 362 -18.00 -9.45 9.50
C ALA A 362 -17.55 -8.37 10.49
N TYR A 363 -16.64 -7.48 10.10
CA TYR A 363 -16.20 -6.38 10.95
C TYR A 363 -17.09 -5.15 10.77
N HIS A 364 -17.58 -4.59 11.88
CA HIS A 364 -18.53 -3.48 11.88
C HIS A 364 -18.07 -2.30 12.76
N GLY A 365 -16.78 -2.25 13.12
CA GLY A 365 -16.20 -1.19 13.93
C GLY A 365 -16.11 -1.51 15.42
N GLU A 366 -16.15 -2.79 15.78
CA GLU A 366 -15.95 -3.26 17.14
C GLU A 366 -14.52 -2.93 17.64
N PRO A 367 -14.33 -2.81 18.96
CA PRO A 367 -13.02 -2.94 19.58
C PRO A 367 -12.24 -4.15 19.08
N VAL A 368 -10.92 -4.04 19.02
CA VAL A 368 -10.07 -5.11 18.49
C VAL A 368 -9.28 -5.78 19.61
N ARG A 369 -9.10 -7.09 19.52
CA ARG A 369 -8.11 -7.82 20.32
C ARG A 369 -7.02 -8.39 19.41
N LEU A 370 -5.76 -8.06 19.71
CA LEU A 370 -4.61 -8.55 18.98
C LEU A 370 -4.13 -9.88 19.55
N VAL A 371 -4.33 -10.97 18.81
CA VAL A 371 -3.64 -12.24 19.05
C VAL A 371 -2.29 -12.19 18.32
N SER A 372 -1.43 -11.28 18.79
CA SER A 372 -0.17 -10.91 18.14
C SER A 372 0.92 -10.64 19.18
N CYS A 373 1.99 -11.44 19.16
CA CYS A 373 3.05 -11.39 20.16
C CYS A 373 3.65 -9.99 20.32
N TYR A 374 3.89 -9.56 21.56
CA TYR A 374 4.57 -8.30 21.91
C TYR A 374 3.92 -7.01 21.39
N SER A 375 2.74 -7.07 20.79
CA SER A 375 2.10 -5.91 20.15
C SER A 375 1.70 -4.81 21.14
N GLY A 376 1.66 -5.09 22.45
CA GLY A 376 1.45 -4.10 23.50
C GLY A 376 2.70 -3.41 24.05
N VAL A 377 3.89 -3.68 23.50
CA VAL A 377 5.17 -3.11 23.98
C VAL A 377 6.13 -2.79 22.84
N ILE A 378 7.14 -1.97 23.14
CA ILE A 378 8.26 -1.67 22.25
C ILE A 378 9.59 -1.97 22.96
N ASP A 379 10.56 -2.49 22.22
CA ASP A 379 11.94 -2.61 22.69
C ASP A 379 12.50 -1.20 22.94
N PRO A 380 12.97 -0.87 24.16
CA PRO A 380 13.52 0.45 24.47
C PRO A 380 14.67 0.91 23.57
N LYS A 381 15.31 0.00 22.84
CA LYS A 381 16.38 0.32 21.87
C LYS A 381 15.86 0.72 20.48
N THR A 382 14.58 0.50 20.20
CA THR A 382 13.98 0.91 18.94
C THR A 382 13.66 2.39 19.02
N LEU A 383 14.35 3.22 18.24
CA LEU A 383 14.07 4.66 18.19
C LEU A 383 12.67 4.92 17.65
N ASP A 384 11.95 5.83 18.33
CA ASP A 384 10.69 6.43 17.90
C ASP A 384 9.57 5.46 17.47
N ALA A 385 9.62 4.21 17.93
CA ALA A 385 8.61 3.22 17.63
C ALA A 385 7.43 3.27 18.62
N VAL A 386 6.23 3.24 18.06
CA VAL A 386 4.96 3.18 18.78
C VAL A 386 4.50 1.72 18.89
N PRO A 387 3.97 1.25 20.03
CA PRO A 387 3.44 -0.11 20.15
C PRO A 387 2.39 -0.41 19.07
N LEU A 388 2.42 -1.62 18.52
CA LEU A 388 1.49 -2.05 17.46
C LEU A 388 0.02 -1.88 17.86
N GLY A 389 -0.31 -2.12 19.14
CA GLY A 389 -1.64 -1.90 19.70
C GLY A 389 -2.07 -0.43 19.62
N GLN A 390 -1.16 0.52 19.88
CA GLN A 390 -1.44 1.95 19.75
C GLN A 390 -1.56 2.35 18.28
N GLN A 391 -0.64 1.89 17.41
CA GLN A 391 -0.70 2.18 15.98
C GLN A 391 -2.05 1.73 15.38
N LEU A 392 -2.54 0.54 15.73
CA LEU A 392 -3.85 0.06 15.26
C LEU A 392 -5.02 0.82 15.89
N ALA A 393 -4.93 1.22 17.15
CA ALA A 393 -5.99 2.00 17.79
C ALA A 393 -6.16 3.37 17.10
N ASP A 394 -5.05 4.02 16.79
CA ASP A 394 -5.04 5.30 16.09
C ASP A 394 -5.54 5.16 14.65
N GLU A 395 -5.09 4.12 13.95
CA GLU A 395 -5.49 3.86 12.57
C GLU A 395 -6.98 3.50 12.46
N LEU A 396 -7.50 2.66 13.35
CA LEU A 396 -8.90 2.19 13.30
C LEU A 396 -9.89 3.15 13.97
N GLY A 397 -9.43 4.01 14.88
CA GLY A 397 -10.31 4.85 15.68
C GLY A 397 -11.13 4.08 16.72
N VAL A 398 -10.71 2.86 17.09
CA VAL A 398 -11.34 2.02 18.11
C VAL A 398 -10.33 1.59 19.17
N SER A 399 -10.80 1.13 20.33
CA SER A 399 -9.90 0.59 21.34
C SER A 399 -9.29 -0.74 20.90
N VAL A 400 -8.00 -0.94 21.18
CA VAL A 400 -7.26 -2.17 20.85
C VAL A 400 -6.68 -2.78 22.11
N ILE A 401 -6.93 -4.07 22.34
CA ILE A 401 -6.33 -4.83 23.44
C ILE A 401 -5.17 -5.66 22.89
N ALA A 402 -3.96 -5.45 23.40
CA ALA A 402 -2.74 -6.07 22.89
C ALA A 402 -1.87 -6.68 23.99
N PRO A 403 -1.22 -7.84 23.77
CA PRO A 403 -0.38 -8.50 24.76
C PRO A 403 1.02 -7.89 24.83
N THR A 404 1.57 -7.80 26.04
CA THR A 404 2.94 -7.30 26.28
C THR A 404 4.03 -8.37 26.06
N LYS A 405 3.64 -9.63 25.85
CA LYS A 405 4.54 -10.76 25.58
C LYS A 405 3.96 -11.65 24.47
N ARG A 406 4.56 -12.82 24.28
CA ARG A 406 4.00 -13.88 23.42
C ARG A 406 2.59 -14.23 23.88
N VAL A 407 1.72 -14.47 22.91
CA VAL A 407 0.33 -14.85 23.12
C VAL A 407 0.01 -16.05 22.24
N GLY A 408 -0.89 -16.90 22.70
CA GLY A 408 -1.46 -17.96 21.88
C GLY A 408 -2.35 -18.89 22.67
N THR A 409 -2.78 -19.94 22.01
CA THR A 409 -3.60 -21.01 22.58
C THR A 409 -2.81 -22.31 22.70
N ASP A 410 -3.25 -23.19 23.59
CA ASP A 410 -2.70 -24.54 23.71
C ASP A 410 -2.95 -25.30 22.41
N ARG A 411 -1.85 -25.82 21.83
CA ARG A 411 -1.90 -26.64 20.63
C ARG A 411 -2.71 -27.91 20.81
N TRP A 412 -2.87 -28.41 22.04
CA TRP A 412 -3.62 -29.62 22.35
C TRP A 412 -5.03 -29.34 22.92
N ALA A 413 -5.46 -28.08 23.00
CA ALA A 413 -6.82 -27.76 23.44
C ALA A 413 -7.85 -28.45 22.54
N ALA A 414 -8.85 -29.09 23.15
CA ALA A 414 -9.91 -29.82 22.45
C ALA A 414 -10.96 -28.88 21.86
N GLU A 415 -11.17 -27.73 22.49
CA GLU A 415 -12.12 -26.68 22.09
C GLU A 415 -11.39 -25.33 22.07
N PRO A 416 -11.92 -24.31 21.37
CA PRO A 416 -11.37 -22.96 21.43
C PRO A 416 -11.31 -22.43 22.87
N GLU A 417 -10.20 -21.78 23.21
CA GLU A 417 -9.96 -21.23 24.54
C GLU A 417 -9.48 -19.77 24.47
N PRO A 418 -9.65 -18.98 25.54
CA PRO A 418 -9.10 -17.63 25.58
C PRO A 418 -7.58 -17.67 25.39
N PRO A 419 -7.00 -16.92 24.43
CA PRO A 419 -5.56 -16.85 24.25
C PRO A 419 -4.87 -16.37 25.53
N ALA A 420 -3.81 -17.07 25.92
CA ALA A 420 -3.03 -16.76 27.11
C ALA A 420 -1.77 -15.97 26.74
N VAL A 421 -1.44 -14.97 27.56
CA VAL A 421 -0.16 -14.25 27.47
C VAL A 421 0.86 -14.95 28.35
N ASP A 422 2.07 -15.12 27.83
CA ASP A 422 3.19 -15.74 28.54
C ASP A 422 3.43 -15.14 29.93
N ALA A 423 3.95 -15.96 30.85
CA ALA A 423 4.18 -15.58 32.25
C ALA A 423 4.91 -14.22 32.40
N GLY A 424 4.35 -13.36 33.26
CA GLY A 424 4.83 -12.00 33.48
C GLY A 424 4.52 -11.02 32.33
N GLY A 425 3.67 -11.40 31.39
CA GLY A 425 3.00 -10.51 30.45
C GLY A 425 1.57 -10.21 30.87
N SER A 426 0.94 -9.26 30.19
CA SER A 426 -0.41 -8.78 30.44
C SER A 426 -1.06 -8.32 29.14
N TRP A 427 -2.37 -8.19 29.16
CA TRP A 427 -3.12 -7.47 28.13
C TRP A 427 -3.15 -5.99 28.48
N VAL A 428 -2.90 -5.12 27.50
CA VAL A 428 -2.94 -3.67 27.63
C VAL A 428 -3.99 -3.12 26.67
N ILE A 429 -4.80 -2.18 27.14
CA ILE A 429 -5.82 -1.51 26.32
C ILE A 429 -5.24 -0.19 25.82
N PHE A 430 -5.26 -0.01 24.52
CA PHE A 430 -4.90 1.21 23.82
C PHE A 430 -6.18 1.91 23.36
N THR A 431 -6.24 3.21 23.58
CA THR A 431 -7.34 4.05 23.08
C THR A 431 -6.82 4.94 21.95
N PRO A 432 -7.65 5.25 20.94
CA PRO A 432 -7.25 6.15 19.86
C PRO A 432 -6.85 7.52 20.41
N GLN A 433 -5.70 8.02 19.97
CA GLN A 433 -5.23 9.36 20.33
C GLN A 433 -5.71 10.34 19.25
N LEU A 434 -6.61 11.26 19.62
CA LEU A 434 -7.08 12.34 18.74
C LEU A 434 -5.95 13.37 18.54
N GLY A 435 -5.08 13.09 17.58
CA GLY A 435 -3.98 13.96 17.20
C GLY A 435 -2.73 13.15 16.88
N GLY A 436 -2.55 12.84 15.59
CA GLY A 436 -1.37 12.15 15.09
C GLY A 436 -0.07 12.82 15.55
N HIS A 437 0.94 11.99 15.78
CA HIS A 437 2.32 12.41 15.97
C HIS A 437 2.69 13.47 14.91
N ARG A 438 3.06 14.66 15.41
CA ARG A 438 3.64 15.74 14.63
C ARG A 438 5.07 15.43 14.22
#